data_AF-A0A970RI04-F1
#
_entry.id   AF-A0A970RI04-F1
#
_cell.length_a   1.000
_cell.length_b   1.000
_cell.length_c   1.000
_cell.angle_alpha   90.00
_cell.angle_beta   90.00
_cell.angle_gamma   90.00
#
_symmetry.space_group_name_H-M   'P 1'
#
loop_
_entity.id
_entity.type
_entity.pdbx_description
1 polymer ?
#
loop_
_entity_poly.entity_id
_entity_poly.type
_entity_poly.pdbx_seq_one_letter_code
_entity_poly.pdbx_strand_id
1 'polypeptide(L)'
;MEEDQPLLEINTENKNYLRVYTYSYSDEMRFTVSFENDDSVISSEHLKPVFCPFTGKRISNSSEDMNKLASGISLKSNNGKLFKKCCYIDGRILHLAALGSHMQYEFEYDPLTGKSKHPVKTVIHRKNEQGTMLS
;
A
#
# COMPACT_ATOMS: atom_id res chain seq x y z
N MET A 1 -4.80 12.70 -5.21
CA MET A 1 -3.45 12.51 -4.66
C MET A 1 -2.51 13.05 -5.71
N GLU A 2 -1.63 13.99 -5.37
CA GLU A 2 -0.56 14.38 -6.30
C GLU A 2 0.32 13.14 -6.48
N GLU A 3 0.47 12.66 -7.71
CA GLU A 3 1.05 11.33 -8.02
C GLU A 3 2.52 11.18 -7.58
N ASP A 4 3.16 12.29 -7.19
CA ASP A 4 4.57 12.36 -6.82
C ASP A 4 4.82 12.44 -5.29
N GLN A 5 3.78 12.50 -4.46
CA GLN A 5 3.98 12.56 -3.01
C GLN A 5 4.06 11.17 -2.36
N PRO A 6 5.04 10.92 -1.48
CA PRO A 6 5.11 9.65 -0.75
C PRO A 6 3.93 9.51 0.21
N LEU A 7 3.35 8.31 0.26
CA LEU A 7 2.35 7.92 1.24
C LEU A 7 2.94 7.87 2.66
N LEU A 8 4.17 7.37 2.77
CA LEU A 8 4.96 7.31 4.00
C LEU A 8 6.40 7.68 3.67
N GLU A 9 7.04 8.45 4.55
CA GLU A 9 8.43 8.88 4.41
C GLU A 9 9.13 8.87 5.76
N ILE A 10 10.26 8.17 5.85
CA ILE A 10 11.19 8.28 6.98
C ILE A 10 12.50 8.87 6.46
N ASN A 11 12.86 10.04 6.99
CA ASN A 11 14.20 10.60 6.82
C ASN A 11 15.21 9.74 7.58
N THR A 12 16.31 9.40 6.91
CA THR A 12 17.42 8.63 7.44
C THR A 12 18.71 9.46 7.39
N GLU A 13 19.85 8.87 7.74
CA GLU A 13 21.12 9.59 7.75
C GLU A 13 21.49 10.14 6.35
N ASN A 14 22.21 11.28 6.33
CA ASN A 14 22.80 11.88 5.12
C ASN A 14 21.80 12.26 4.02
N LYS A 15 20.63 12.80 4.39
CA LYS A 15 19.57 13.19 3.43
C LYS A 15 19.11 12.04 2.52
N ASN A 16 19.13 10.82 3.05
CA ASN A 16 18.48 9.71 2.40
C ASN A 16 17.11 9.50 3.04
N TYR A 17 16.17 8.99 2.27
CA TYR A 17 14.80 8.76 2.66
C TYR A 17 14.43 7.33 2.34
N LEU A 18 13.73 6.70 3.26
CA LEU A 18 12.95 5.51 2.98
C LEU A 18 11.52 5.96 2.72
N ARG A 19 10.99 5.68 1.53
CA ARG A 19 9.67 6.16 1.10
C ARG A 19 8.81 5.03 0.59
N VAL A 20 7.51 5.20 0.73
CA VAL A 20 6.51 4.37 0.05
C VAL A 20 5.60 5.26 -0.77
N TYR A 21 5.46 4.93 -2.03
CA TYR A 21 4.58 5.60 -2.98
C TYR A 21 3.41 4.71 -3.35
N THR A 22 2.27 5.34 -3.63
CA THR A 22 1.12 4.71 -4.26
C THR A 22 0.68 5.56 -5.44
N TYR A 23 0.68 4.99 -6.63
CA TYR A 23 0.24 5.69 -7.83
C TYR A 23 -0.72 4.82 -8.63
N SER A 24 -1.65 5.50 -9.30
CA SER A 24 -2.64 4.89 -10.18
C SER A 24 -2.15 5.08 -11.62
N TYR A 25 -1.91 4.00 -12.36
CA TYR A 25 -1.51 4.05 -13.75
C TYR A 25 -2.48 3.24 -14.60
N SER A 26 -3.28 3.89 -15.44
CA SER A 26 -4.16 3.24 -16.43
C SER A 26 -4.96 2.06 -15.86
N ASP A 27 -5.68 2.29 -14.76
CA ASP A 27 -6.46 1.31 -13.97
C ASP A 27 -5.66 0.30 -13.13
N GLU A 28 -4.33 0.36 -13.14
CA GLU A 28 -3.46 -0.38 -12.22
C GLU A 28 -3.06 0.50 -11.05
N MET A 29 -2.92 -0.09 -9.86
CA MET A 29 -2.28 0.56 -8.72
C MET A 29 -0.95 -0.14 -8.45
N ARG A 30 0.10 0.63 -8.13
CA ARG A 30 1.39 0.09 -7.70
C ARG A 30 1.86 0.70 -6.40
N PHE A 31 2.48 -0.15 -5.58
CA PHE A 31 3.30 0.29 -4.47
C PHE A 31 4.76 0.34 -4.92
N THR A 32 5.45 1.42 -4.59
CA THR A 32 6.90 1.47 -4.70
C THR A 32 7.48 1.76 -3.35
N VAL A 33 8.32 0.85 -2.85
CA VAL A 33 9.14 1.08 -1.66
C VAL A 33 10.52 1.46 -2.17
N SER A 34 11.03 2.63 -1.81
CA SER A 34 12.34 3.10 -2.26
C SER A 34 13.19 3.60 -1.12
N PHE A 35 14.49 3.35 -1.25
CA PHE A 35 15.54 4.05 -0.52
C PHE A 35 16.24 4.96 -1.53
N GLU A 36 16.21 6.25 -1.27
CA GLU A 36 16.61 7.28 -2.23
C GLU A 36 17.15 8.53 -1.52
N ASN A 37 17.73 9.44 -2.28
CA ASN A 37 18.08 10.79 -1.86
C ASN A 37 17.42 11.80 -2.78
N ASP A 38 17.72 13.09 -2.58
CA ASP A 38 17.15 14.18 -3.39
C ASP A 38 17.50 14.05 -4.89
N ASP A 39 18.58 13.35 -5.23
CA ASP A 39 19.12 13.28 -6.61
C ASP A 39 18.82 11.95 -7.33
N SER A 40 18.57 10.86 -6.59
CA SER A 40 18.57 9.50 -7.17
C SER A 40 17.91 8.43 -6.29
N VAL A 41 17.39 7.39 -6.94
CA VAL A 41 16.94 6.15 -6.30
C VAL A 41 18.12 5.19 -6.14
N ILE A 42 18.39 4.77 -4.92
CA ILE A 42 19.51 3.87 -4.58
C ILE A 42 19.06 2.41 -4.66
N SER A 43 17.88 2.11 -4.13
CA SER A 43 17.25 0.79 -4.26
C SER A 43 15.74 0.94 -4.19
N SER A 44 15.00 0.12 -4.92
CA SER A 44 13.55 0.13 -4.86
C SER A 44 12.96 -1.23 -5.18
N GLU A 45 11.72 -1.41 -4.72
CA GLU A 45 10.88 -2.58 -5.00
C GLU A 45 9.51 -2.08 -5.46
N HIS A 46 9.01 -2.67 -6.55
CA HIS A 46 7.73 -2.33 -7.15
C HIS A 46 6.78 -3.51 -7.01
N LEU A 47 5.60 -3.26 -6.44
CA LEU A 47 4.66 -4.31 -6.07
C LEU A 47 3.27 -3.99 -6.61
N LYS A 48 2.62 -4.99 -7.20
CA LYS A 48 1.24 -4.88 -7.66
C LYS A 48 0.30 -5.61 -6.68
N PRO A 49 -0.64 -4.91 -6.03
CA PRO A 49 -1.58 -5.56 -5.14
C PRO A 49 -2.63 -6.39 -5.89
N VAL A 50 -3.23 -7.34 -5.17
CA VAL A 50 -4.34 -8.17 -5.68
C VAL A 50 -5.60 -7.31 -5.80
N PHE A 51 -5.88 -6.52 -4.77
CA PHE A 51 -7.00 -5.60 -4.68
C PHE A 51 -6.50 -4.17 -4.49
N CYS A 52 -7.19 -3.22 -5.09
CA CYS A 52 -6.92 -1.81 -4.85
C CYS A 52 -7.28 -1.45 -3.39
N PRO A 53 -6.35 -0.94 -2.56
CA PRO A 53 -6.58 -0.57 -1.17
C PRO A 53 -7.58 0.58 -0.99
N PHE A 54 -7.84 1.34 -2.04
CA PHE A 54 -8.71 2.51 -2.00
C PHE A 54 -10.14 2.19 -2.45
N THR A 55 -10.34 1.20 -3.33
CA THR A 55 -11.66 0.89 -3.91
C THR A 55 -12.13 -0.54 -3.65
N GLY A 56 -11.26 -1.42 -3.17
CA GLY A 56 -11.55 -2.85 -3.00
C GLY A 56 -11.68 -3.62 -4.32
N LYS A 57 -11.55 -2.96 -5.49
CA LYS A 57 -11.62 -3.63 -6.80
C LYS A 57 -10.41 -4.55 -6.97
N ARG A 58 -10.64 -5.77 -7.47
CA ARG A 58 -9.55 -6.67 -7.86
C ARG A 58 -8.81 -6.12 -9.07
N ILE A 59 -7.49 -6.03 -9.00
CA ILE A 59 -6.61 -5.50 -10.06
C ILE A 59 -5.49 -6.46 -10.48
N SER A 60 -5.27 -7.54 -9.73
CA SER A 60 -4.33 -8.60 -10.08
C SER A 60 -4.88 -9.99 -9.71
N ASN A 61 -4.41 -11.00 -10.43
CA ASN A 61 -4.67 -12.40 -10.14
C ASN A 61 -3.52 -13.08 -9.37
N SER A 62 -2.35 -12.44 -9.32
CA SER A 62 -1.17 -12.95 -8.59
C SER A 62 -1.08 -12.31 -7.20
N SER A 63 -0.91 -13.14 -6.17
CA SER A 63 -0.65 -12.73 -4.79
C SER A 63 0.83 -12.66 -4.44
N GLU A 64 1.74 -12.93 -5.37
CA GLU A 64 3.18 -13.00 -5.11
C GLU A 64 3.72 -11.72 -4.44
N ASP A 65 3.42 -10.56 -5.01
CA ASP A 65 3.88 -9.28 -4.49
C ASP A 65 3.28 -8.95 -3.12
N MET A 66 2.02 -9.32 -2.89
CA MET A 66 1.39 -9.14 -1.58
C MET A 66 1.95 -10.10 -0.54
N ASN A 67 2.34 -11.32 -0.95
CA ASN A 67 3.05 -12.23 -0.06
C ASN A 67 4.44 -11.69 0.30
N LYS A 68 5.16 -11.10 -0.66
CA LYS A 68 6.43 -10.39 -0.39
C LYS A 68 6.23 -9.25 0.61
N LEU A 69 5.21 -8.42 0.39
CA LEU A 69 4.89 -7.31 1.28
C LEU A 69 4.46 -7.79 2.67
N ALA A 70 3.66 -8.85 2.78
CA ALA A 70 3.28 -9.44 4.06
C ALA A 70 4.47 -10.08 4.80
N SER A 71 5.43 -10.65 4.06
CA SER A 71 6.67 -11.21 4.62
C SER A 71 7.65 -10.13 5.10
N GLY A 72 7.57 -8.95 4.47
CA GLY A 72 8.37 -7.77 4.71
C GLY A 72 9.48 -7.58 3.68
N ILE A 73 9.46 -6.42 3.03
CA ILE A 73 10.45 -5.96 2.06
C ILE A 73 11.72 -5.51 2.77
N SER A 74 12.87 -5.81 2.18
CA SER A 74 14.16 -5.35 2.68
C SER A 74 14.93 -4.64 1.58
N LEU A 75 15.44 -3.45 1.88
CA LEU A 75 16.18 -2.62 0.93
C LEU A 75 17.62 -2.39 1.37
N LYS A 76 18.54 -2.24 0.41
CA LYS A 76 19.97 -2.07 0.65
C LYS A 76 20.38 -0.63 0.34
N SER A 77 21.07 0.02 1.27
CA SER A 77 21.63 1.35 1.08
C SER A 77 22.92 1.33 0.24
N ASN A 78 23.38 2.53 -0.14
CA ASN A 78 24.62 2.73 -0.87
C ASN A 78 25.87 2.25 -0.10
N ASN A 79 25.89 2.36 1.23
CA ASN A 79 26.98 1.88 2.09
C ASN A 79 26.87 0.37 2.42
N GLY A 80 25.91 -0.32 1.81
CA GLY A 80 25.72 -1.76 1.95
C GLY A 80 24.90 -2.19 3.17
N LYS A 81 24.43 -1.25 4.00
CA LYS A 81 23.51 -1.54 5.12
C LYS A 81 22.17 -2.05 4.57
N LEU A 82 21.69 -3.14 5.16
CA LEU A 82 20.41 -3.74 4.80
C LEU A 82 19.33 -3.31 5.81
N PHE A 83 18.31 -2.60 5.33
CA PHE A 83 17.10 -2.32 6.09
C PHE A 83 16.17 -3.52 5.99
N LYS A 84 16.30 -4.45 6.95
CA LYS A 84 15.49 -5.67 6.99
C LYS A 84 14.05 -5.35 7.33
N LYS A 85 13.10 -5.93 6.58
CA LYS A 85 11.65 -5.78 6.77
C LYS A 85 11.24 -4.31 6.99
N CYS A 86 11.85 -3.42 6.19
CA CYS A 86 11.67 -1.98 6.30
C CYS A 86 10.29 -1.54 5.86
N CYS A 87 9.60 -2.34 5.04
CA CYS A 87 8.21 -2.12 4.66
C CYS A 87 7.44 -3.43 4.69
N TYR A 88 6.29 -3.46 5.35
CA TYR A 88 5.43 -4.64 5.36
C TYR A 88 3.96 -4.25 5.53
N ILE A 89 3.07 -5.18 5.22
CA ILE A 89 1.62 -4.98 5.41
C ILE A 89 1.06 -6.00 6.39
N ASP A 90 0.21 -5.54 7.31
CA ASP A 90 -0.61 -6.37 8.19
C ASP A 90 -2.10 -6.03 7.98
N GLY A 91 -2.78 -6.88 7.21
CA GLY A 91 -4.13 -6.65 6.73
C GLY A 91 -4.25 -5.36 5.92
N ARG A 92 -4.75 -4.29 6.57
CA ARG A 92 -4.96 -2.97 5.96
C ARG A 92 -3.89 -1.96 6.33
N ILE A 93 -2.98 -2.30 7.23
CA ILE A 93 -2.00 -1.36 7.78
C ILE A 93 -0.67 -1.59 7.07
N LEU A 94 -0.23 -0.59 6.33
CA LEU A 94 1.11 -0.52 5.77
C LEU A 94 2.05 0.05 6.83
N HIS A 95 3.16 -0.63 7.07
CA HIS A 95 4.18 -0.22 8.02
C HIS A 95 5.46 0.14 7.28
N LEU A 96 6.09 1.23 7.70
CA LEU A 96 7.42 1.65 7.26
C LEU A 96 8.32 1.82 8.49
N ALA A 97 9.54 1.28 8.45
CA ALA A 97 10.45 1.30 9.58
C ALA A 97 11.92 1.47 9.16
N ALA A 98 12.62 2.39 9.82
CA ALA A 98 14.06 2.56 9.66
C ALA A 98 14.67 3.23 10.91
N LEU A 99 15.84 2.74 11.35
CA LEU A 99 16.67 3.37 12.39
C LEU A 99 15.94 3.71 13.71
N GLY A 100 14.95 2.90 14.10
CA GLY A 100 14.15 3.13 15.31
C GLY A 100 12.91 4.02 15.09
N SER A 101 12.78 4.62 13.91
CA SER A 101 11.57 5.31 13.47
C SER A 101 10.58 4.33 12.83
N HIS A 102 9.30 4.53 13.13
CA HIS A 102 8.20 3.71 12.62
C HIS A 102 7.05 4.62 12.19
N MET A 103 6.51 4.37 11.01
CA MET A 103 5.32 5.02 10.50
C MET A 103 4.34 3.99 9.96
N GLN A 104 3.07 4.37 9.90
CA GLN A 104 2.03 3.49 9.40
C GLN A 104 0.96 4.26 8.64
N TYR A 105 0.33 3.59 7.68
CA TYR A 105 -0.82 4.08 6.94
C TYR A 105 -1.90 3.01 6.91
N GLU A 106 -3.13 3.35 7.28
CA GLU A 106 -4.28 2.43 7.23
C GLU A 106 -5.06 2.64 5.92
N PHE A 107 -5.13 1.59 5.09
CA PHE A 107 -5.97 1.56 3.90
C PHE A 107 -7.44 1.29 4.24
N GLU A 108 -8.34 1.73 3.35
CA GLU A 108 -9.77 1.45 3.48
C GLU A 108 -10.05 -0.05 3.27
N TYR A 109 -9.39 -0.65 2.27
CA TYR A 109 -9.47 -2.06 1.91
C TYR A 109 -8.12 -2.77 2.03
N ASP A 110 -8.17 -4.05 2.36
CA ASP A 110 -7.02 -4.94 2.41
C ASP A 110 -6.50 -5.23 1.00
N PRO A 111 -5.22 -4.91 0.66
CA PRO A 111 -4.66 -5.16 -0.66
C PRO A 111 -4.56 -6.63 -1.07
N LEU A 112 -4.58 -7.55 -0.12
CA LEU A 112 -4.55 -8.99 -0.33
C LEU A 112 -5.96 -9.58 -0.44
N THR A 113 -6.90 -9.12 0.38
CA THR A 113 -8.24 -9.75 0.49
C THR A 113 -9.41 -8.92 -0.04
N GLY A 114 -9.21 -7.63 -0.28
CA GLY A 114 -10.25 -6.68 -0.70
C GLY A 114 -11.28 -6.36 0.38
N LYS A 115 -11.08 -6.80 1.63
CA LYS A 115 -12.02 -6.56 2.74
C LYS A 115 -11.80 -5.17 3.34
N SER A 116 -12.88 -4.45 3.64
CA SER A 116 -12.82 -3.18 4.38
C SER A 116 -13.06 -3.35 5.88
N LYS A 117 -12.78 -2.29 6.64
CA LYS A 117 -13.06 -2.18 8.09
C LYS A 117 -14.55 -2.31 8.41
N HIS A 118 -15.39 -1.85 7.50
CA HIS A 118 -16.83 -1.83 7.67
C HIS A 118 -17.44 -2.99 6.90
N PRO A 119 -18.25 -3.86 7.53
CA PRO A 119 -19.02 -4.82 6.75
C PRO A 119 -19.83 -4.05 5.72
N VAL A 120 -19.66 -4.39 4.44
CA VAL A 120 -20.51 -3.86 3.37
C VAL A 120 -21.94 -4.18 3.79
N LYS A 121 -22.71 -3.17 4.22
CA LYS A 121 -24.16 -3.30 4.32
C LYS A 121 -24.62 -3.50 2.88
N THR A 122 -24.75 -4.75 2.45
CA THR A 122 -25.50 -5.06 1.25
C THR A 122 -26.94 -4.65 1.55
N VAL A 123 -27.31 -3.42 1.22
CA VAL A 123 -28.70 -3.06 1.05
C VAL A 123 -29.13 -3.78 -0.21
N ILE A 124 -29.56 -5.03 -0.05
CA ILE A 124 -30.28 -5.72 -1.10
C ILE A 124 -31.59 -4.96 -1.23
N HIS A 125 -31.66 -4.00 -2.16
CA HIS A 125 -32.94 -3.54 -2.69
C HIS A 125 -33.55 -4.72 -3.43
N ARG A 126 -34.23 -5.61 -2.70
CA ARG A 126 -35.27 -6.42 -3.29
C ARG A 126 -36.33 -5.41 -3.74
N LYS A 127 -36.43 -5.17 -5.05
CA LYS A 127 -37.63 -4.58 -5.61
C LYS A 127 -38.77 -5.53 -5.30
N ASN A 128 -39.67 -5.11 -4.43
CA ASN A 128 -40.99 -5.69 -4.34
C ASN A 128 -41.71 -5.25 -5.63
N GLU A 129 -42.46 -6.12 -6.29
CA GLU A 129 -43.26 -5.79 -7.48
C GLU A 129 -44.42 -4.82 -7.20
N GLN A 130 -44.43 -4.15 -6.04
CA GLN A 130 -45.40 -3.14 -5.65
C GLN A 130 -44.64 -1.90 -5.18
N GLY A 131 -44.53 -0.91 -6.06
CA GLY A 131 -43.79 0.32 -5.81
C GLY A 131 -44.41 1.17 -4.71
N THR A 132 -43.85 1.11 -3.50
CA THR A 132 -44.08 2.15 -2.49
C THR A 132 -42.83 2.34 -1.63
N MET A 133 -42.37 3.60 -1.57
CA MET A 133 -41.28 4.06 -0.71
C MET A 133 -41.85 4.33 0.68
N LEU A 134 -41.15 3.95 1.74
CA LEU A 134 -41.34 4.54 3.06
C LEU A 134 -39.98 5.00 3.62
N SER A 135 -40.06 6.19 4.22
CA SER A 135 -39.02 7.05 4.82
C SER A 135 -38.16 6.38 5.87
#